data_AF-A0A914TXL2-F1
#
_entry.id   AF-A0A914TXL2-F1
#
_cell.length_a   1.000
_cell.length_b   1.000
_cell.length_c   1.000
_cell.angle_alpha   90.00
_cell.angle_beta   90.00
_cell.angle_gamma   90.00
#
_symmetry.space_group_name_H-M   'P 1'
#
loop_
_entity.id
_entity.type
_entity.pdbx_description
1 polymer ?
#
loop_
_entity_poly.entity_id
_entity_poly.type
_entity_poly.pdbx_seq_one_letter_code
_entity_poly.pdbx_strand_id
1 'polypeptide(L)'
;MLQLFPRRQISHVEQSTSKIPKLPPRKISECYLERKTRHGSVISIEMTEVPLEGADLRKDQLIKALKREVKRIMDESGIKRRVCLYSNIVSSICVAVENCLLDGLRRRLLGLFGVKTTFALLHCIAKNCGPAANVIKRTTEHGIVEGSRNTYLWIRVALHERALSSIVDHIFNSPQCRRYYEKDALMLDPSRGGMVAAILGKKEEA
;
A
#
# COMPACT_ATOMS: atom_id res chain seq x y z
N MET A 1 10.41 60.44 10.40
CA MET A 1 11.44 60.38 9.34
C MET A 1 11.42 58.96 8.81
N LEU A 2 10.76 58.65 7.68
CA LEU A 2 11.16 58.96 6.30
C LEU A 2 12.67 58.68 6.11
N GLN A 3 13.18 57.93 5.13
CA GLN A 3 12.62 57.39 3.90
C GLN A 3 13.76 56.62 3.18
N LEU A 4 13.36 55.72 2.28
CA LEU A 4 13.94 55.50 0.94
C LEU A 4 15.32 54.83 0.75
N PHE A 5 15.25 53.73 0.00
CA PHE A 5 16.23 53.08 -0.87
C PHE A 5 17.24 54.01 -1.58
N PRO A 6 18.40 53.44 -1.98
CA PRO A 6 18.87 53.58 -3.38
C PRO A 6 19.21 52.21 -4.02
N ARG A 7 18.71 51.93 -5.23
CA ARG A 7 19.36 52.08 -6.56
C ARG A 7 20.51 51.08 -6.81
N ARG A 8 20.27 50.08 -7.67
CA ARG A 8 20.43 50.06 -9.16
C ARG A 8 21.88 49.76 -9.61
N GLN A 9 21.97 48.61 -10.26
CA GLN A 9 22.76 48.18 -11.44
C GLN A 9 24.00 48.99 -11.89
N ILE A 10 25.03 48.22 -12.30
CA ILE A 10 25.86 48.23 -13.54
C ILE A 10 27.02 47.22 -13.22
N SER A 11 27.52 46.27 -14.02
CA SER A 11 27.59 46.01 -15.48
C SER A 11 27.83 44.51 -15.76
N HIS A 12 27.47 44.09 -16.98
CA HIS A 12 27.83 42.83 -17.62
C HIS A 12 29.35 42.67 -17.85
N VAL A 13 29.86 41.43 -17.76
CA VAL A 13 30.83 40.82 -18.72
C VAL A 13 30.70 39.28 -18.61
N GLU A 14 30.31 38.62 -19.70
CA GLU A 14 30.47 37.16 -19.94
C GLU A 14 31.98 36.83 -20.04
N GLN A 15 32.55 35.65 -19.83
CA GLN A 15 32.15 34.29 -20.16
C GLN A 15 33.24 33.36 -19.58
N SER A 16 32.90 32.25 -18.93
CA SER A 16 33.76 31.05 -18.87
C SER A 16 33.03 29.91 -18.15
N THR A 17 32.63 28.90 -18.93
CA THR A 17 32.00 27.66 -18.44
C THR A 17 33.09 26.68 -17.98
N SER A 18 33.06 26.29 -16.70
CA SER A 18 33.91 25.23 -16.16
C SER A 18 33.09 24.07 -15.61
N LYS A 19 33.42 22.89 -16.13
CA LYS A 19 32.82 21.56 -15.94
C LYS A 19 33.10 21.01 -14.53
N ILE A 20 32.12 20.34 -13.92
CA ILE A 20 32.28 19.60 -12.66
C ILE A 20 32.42 18.07 -12.98
N PRO A 21 33.42 17.34 -12.43
CA PRO A 21 33.66 15.93 -12.73
C PRO A 21 32.75 14.95 -11.96
N LYS A 22 32.40 13.81 -12.59
CA LYS A 22 31.65 12.69 -11.99
C LYS A 22 32.61 11.59 -11.51
N LEU A 23 32.48 11.13 -10.27
CA LEU A 23 33.13 9.94 -9.68
C LEU A 23 32.17 8.71 -9.72
N PRO A 24 32.67 7.46 -9.71
CA PRO A 24 31.95 6.28 -10.19
C PRO A 24 31.16 5.52 -9.11
N PRO A 25 30.19 4.68 -9.50
CA PRO A 25 29.44 3.84 -8.57
C PRO A 25 30.20 2.56 -8.16
N ARG A 26 29.95 2.13 -6.92
CA ARG A 26 30.52 0.94 -6.27
C ARG A 26 29.81 -0.36 -6.70
N LYS A 27 30.61 -1.43 -6.76
CA LYS A 27 30.36 -2.79 -7.24
C LYS A 27 29.30 -3.56 -6.43
N ILE A 28 28.39 -4.25 -7.11
CA ILE A 28 27.67 -5.42 -6.57
C ILE A 28 28.32 -6.66 -7.21
N SER A 29 28.72 -7.61 -6.38
CA SER A 29 29.37 -8.85 -6.78
C SER A 29 28.35 -9.81 -7.39
N GLU A 30 28.39 -9.99 -8.71
CA GLU A 30 27.57 -10.93 -9.46
C GLU A 30 28.43 -12.18 -9.77
N CYS A 31 28.18 -13.29 -9.07
CA CYS A 31 28.83 -14.57 -9.39
C CYS A 31 28.18 -15.15 -10.66
N TYR A 32 28.72 -14.76 -11.82
CA TYR A 32 28.32 -15.29 -13.13
C TYR A 32 29.10 -16.58 -13.42
N LEU A 33 28.41 -17.71 -13.51
CA LEU A 33 28.99 -18.97 -13.96
C LEU A 33 28.75 -19.12 -15.47
N GLU A 34 29.65 -18.58 -16.30
CA GLU A 34 29.67 -18.87 -17.73
C GLU A 34 30.17 -20.29 -17.97
N ARG A 35 29.32 -21.15 -18.54
CA ARG A 35 29.79 -22.37 -19.20
C ARG A 35 29.98 -22.09 -20.68
N LYS A 36 31.24 -22.05 -21.12
CA LYS A 36 31.62 -22.04 -22.55
C LYS A 36 31.38 -23.42 -23.16
N THR A 37 30.62 -23.48 -24.26
CA THR A 37 30.63 -24.65 -25.15
C THR A 37 31.79 -24.51 -26.14
N ARG A 38 32.28 -25.64 -26.66
CA ARG A 38 33.59 -25.77 -27.36
C ARG A 38 33.68 -25.02 -28.71
N HIS A 39 32.64 -24.32 -29.15
CA HIS A 39 32.58 -23.57 -30.41
C HIS A 39 32.31 -22.06 -30.24
N GLY A 40 32.49 -21.50 -29.04
CA GLY A 40 32.61 -20.05 -28.86
C GLY A 40 31.36 -19.22 -29.14
N SER A 41 30.17 -19.81 -29.24
CA SER A 41 28.93 -19.06 -29.36
C SER A 41 28.45 -18.59 -27.98
N VAL A 42 28.40 -17.28 -27.77
CA VAL A 42 27.77 -16.64 -26.61
C VAL A 42 26.28 -16.52 -26.91
N ILE A 43 25.45 -17.30 -26.23
CA ILE A 43 24.00 -17.06 -26.23
C ILE A 43 23.75 -16.06 -25.11
N SER A 44 23.57 -14.79 -25.47
CA SER A 44 22.92 -13.85 -24.57
C SER A 44 21.52 -14.38 -24.30
N ILE A 45 21.29 -14.88 -23.09
CA ILE A 45 19.94 -15.11 -22.60
C ILE A 45 19.36 -13.73 -22.38
N GLU A 46 18.82 -13.14 -23.44
CA GLU A 46 17.87 -12.04 -23.31
C GLU A 46 16.67 -12.62 -22.57
N MET A 47 16.58 -12.27 -21.29
CA MET A 47 15.44 -12.62 -20.46
C MET A 47 14.25 -11.81 -20.97
N THR A 48 13.62 -12.31 -22.03
CA THR A 48 12.43 -11.71 -22.64
C THR A 48 11.35 -11.68 -21.58
N GLU A 49 10.98 -10.48 -21.12
CA GLU A 49 9.85 -10.26 -20.23
C GLU A 49 8.57 -10.73 -20.92
N VAL A 50 7.94 -11.77 -20.35
CA VAL A 50 6.67 -12.31 -20.82
C VAL A 50 5.54 -11.58 -20.07
N PRO A 51 4.42 -11.17 -20.72
CA PRO A 51 3.63 -10.01 -20.28
C PRO A 51 2.94 -10.19 -18.91
N LEU A 52 3.46 -9.49 -17.90
CA LEU A 52 2.89 -9.30 -16.55
C LEU A 52 1.96 -8.06 -16.46
N GLU A 53 1.69 -7.38 -17.59
CA GLU A 53 0.98 -6.09 -17.62
C GLU A 53 -0.41 -6.10 -16.95
N GLY A 54 -1.16 -7.20 -17.05
CA GLY A 54 -2.52 -7.26 -16.51
C GLY A 54 -2.58 -7.25 -14.98
N ALA A 55 -1.65 -7.95 -14.32
CA ALA A 55 -1.61 -8.00 -12.85
C ALA A 55 -1.11 -6.69 -12.27
N ASP A 56 -0.09 -6.09 -12.89
CA ASP A 56 0.45 -4.82 -12.45
C ASP A 56 -0.54 -3.67 -12.72
N LEU A 57 -1.22 -3.66 -13.87
CA LEU A 57 -2.28 -2.67 -14.11
C LEU A 57 -3.40 -2.77 -13.06
N ARG A 58 -3.84 -3.99 -12.72
CA ARG A 58 -4.87 -4.23 -11.68
C ARG A 58 -4.42 -3.71 -10.31
N LYS A 59 -3.21 -4.07 -9.87
CA LYS A 59 -2.65 -3.59 -8.60
C LYS A 59 -2.54 -2.06 -8.59
N ASP A 60 -2.16 -1.44 -9.71
CA ASP A 60 -2.05 0.02 -9.82
C ASP A 60 -3.41 0.69 -9.67
N GLN A 61 -4.46 0.10 -10.26
CA GLN A 61 -5.82 0.59 -10.11
C GLN A 61 -6.28 0.54 -8.64
N LEU A 62 -5.96 -0.54 -7.91
CA LEU A 62 -6.27 -0.66 -6.47
C LEU A 62 -5.57 0.43 -5.65
N ILE A 63 -4.27 0.63 -5.86
CA ILE A 63 -3.51 1.68 -5.17
C ILE A 63 -4.02 3.07 -5.53
N LYS A 64 -4.33 3.33 -6.81
CA LYS A 64 -4.90 4.62 -7.27
C LYS A 64 -6.26 4.88 -6.63
N ALA A 65 -7.11 3.86 -6.52
CA ALA A 65 -8.41 3.97 -5.86
C ALA A 65 -8.24 4.28 -4.36
N LEU A 66 -7.36 3.55 -3.67
CA LEU A 66 -7.10 3.79 -2.25
C LEU A 66 -6.57 5.21 -1.97
N LYS A 67 -5.60 5.68 -2.77
CA LYS A 67 -5.07 7.05 -2.67
C LYS A 67 -6.15 8.10 -2.88
N ARG A 68 -7.05 7.88 -3.84
CA ARG A 68 -8.17 8.79 -4.13
C ARG A 68 -9.11 8.89 -2.93
N GLU A 69 -9.50 7.77 -2.34
CA GLU A 69 -10.42 7.76 -1.19
C GLU A 69 -9.78 8.36 0.06
N VAL A 70 -8.49 8.10 0.31
CA VAL A 70 -7.77 8.74 1.43
C VAL A 70 -7.66 10.24 1.24
N LYS A 71 -7.38 10.71 0.01
CA LYS A 71 -7.39 12.14 -0.30
C LYS A 71 -8.78 12.75 -0.08
N ARG A 72 -9.84 12.07 -0.54
CA ARG A 72 -11.22 12.52 -0.35
C ARG A 72 -11.57 12.69 1.13
N ILE A 73 -11.19 11.73 1.96
CA ILE A 73 -11.35 11.82 3.42
C ILE A 73 -10.56 12.99 4.00
N MET A 74 -9.34 13.20 3.52
CA MET A 74 -8.48 14.30 3.97
C MET A 74 -9.11 15.65 3.65
N ASP A 75 -9.54 15.85 2.40
CA ASP A 75 -10.20 17.07 1.92
C ASP A 75 -11.48 17.38 2.73
N GLU A 76 -12.27 16.35 3.07
CA GLU A 76 -13.48 16.52 3.87
C GLU A 76 -13.20 16.77 5.36
N SER A 77 -12.18 16.10 5.92
CA SER A 77 -11.78 16.30 7.33
C SER A 77 -11.09 17.64 7.58
N GLY A 78 -10.47 18.24 6.56
CA GLY A 78 -9.93 19.61 6.61
C GLY A 78 -11.01 20.69 6.82
N ILE A 79 -12.29 20.34 6.65
CA ILE A 79 -13.43 21.23 6.83
C ILE A 79 -14.29 20.81 8.04
N LYS A 80 -14.33 19.51 8.40
CA LYS A 80 -15.10 18.98 9.53
C LYS A 80 -14.19 18.23 10.52
N ARG A 81 -14.13 18.73 11.75
CA ARG A 81 -13.31 18.18 12.86
C ARG A 81 -13.55 16.70 13.20
N ARG A 82 -14.61 16.05 12.70
CA ARG A 82 -14.82 14.59 12.82
C ARG A 82 -15.58 14.04 11.60
N VAL A 83 -15.06 12.96 11.02
CA VAL A 83 -15.73 12.20 9.95
C VAL A 83 -16.74 11.24 10.61
N CYS A 84 -18.01 11.27 10.17
CA CYS A 84 -19.01 10.31 10.65
C CYS A 84 -18.69 8.91 10.12
N LEU A 85 -18.61 7.92 11.01
CA LEU A 85 -18.28 6.53 10.68
C LEU A 85 -19.28 5.84 9.75
N TYR A 86 -20.49 6.39 9.61
CA TYR A 86 -21.54 5.91 8.70
C TYR A 86 -21.66 6.73 7.42
N SER A 87 -20.82 7.75 7.24
CA SER A 87 -20.84 8.55 6.01
C SER A 87 -20.48 7.72 4.79
N ASN A 88 -20.99 8.15 3.63
CA ASN A 88 -20.67 7.54 2.33
C ASN A 88 -19.16 7.54 2.05
N ILE A 89 -18.42 8.49 2.62
CA ILE A 89 -16.97 8.61 2.48
C ILE A 89 -16.24 7.53 3.29
N VAL A 90 -16.72 7.19 4.49
CA VAL A 90 -16.17 6.04 5.23
C VAL A 90 -16.52 4.73 4.53
N SER A 91 -17.72 4.61 3.97
CA SER A 91 -18.09 3.44 3.17
C SER A 91 -17.15 3.26 1.96
N SER A 92 -16.80 4.34 1.25
CA SER A 92 -15.96 4.26 0.05
C SER A 92 -14.51 3.87 0.36
N ILE A 93 -13.90 4.41 1.42
CA ILE A 93 -12.57 3.93 1.85
C ILE A 93 -12.61 2.47 2.30
N CYS A 94 -13.67 2.04 3.01
CA CYS A 94 -13.79 0.65 3.45
C CYS A 94 -13.82 -0.29 2.24
N VAL A 95 -14.57 0.05 1.20
CA VAL A 95 -14.60 -0.73 -0.06
C VAL A 95 -13.23 -0.74 -0.76
N ALA A 96 -12.53 0.40 -0.80
CA ALA A 96 -11.21 0.46 -1.41
C ALA A 96 -10.18 -0.42 -0.67
N VAL A 97 -10.20 -0.40 0.66
CA VAL A 97 -9.34 -1.25 1.50
C VAL A 97 -9.72 -2.73 1.36
N GLU A 98 -11.02 -3.05 1.39
CA GLU A 98 -11.52 -4.41 1.17
C GLU A 98 -11.01 -4.98 -0.15
N ASN A 99 -11.10 -4.21 -1.24
CA ASN A 99 -10.61 -4.64 -2.55
C ASN A 99 -9.09 -4.88 -2.57
N CYS A 100 -8.30 -4.08 -1.85
CA CYS A 100 -6.85 -4.29 -1.72
C CYS A 100 -6.54 -5.61 -1.00
N LEU A 101 -7.28 -5.91 0.06
CA LEU A 101 -7.10 -7.13 0.86
C LEU A 101 -7.69 -8.39 0.21
N LEU A 102 -8.68 -8.24 -0.68
CA LEU A 102 -9.26 -9.35 -1.43
C LEU A 102 -8.46 -9.73 -2.67
N ASP A 103 -7.59 -8.86 -3.17
CA ASP A 103 -6.77 -9.13 -4.35
C ASP A 103 -5.86 -10.34 -4.11
N GLY A 104 -6.08 -11.39 -4.90
CA GLY A 104 -5.38 -12.67 -4.77
C GLY A 104 -5.64 -13.44 -3.47
N LEU A 105 -6.70 -13.14 -2.70
CA LEU A 105 -7.02 -13.92 -1.49
C LEU A 105 -7.53 -15.33 -1.84
N ARG A 106 -6.86 -16.36 -1.32
CA ARG A 106 -7.19 -17.77 -1.60
C ARG A 106 -8.48 -18.20 -0.92
N ARG A 107 -9.41 -18.72 -1.72
CA ARG A 107 -10.73 -19.18 -1.24
C ARG A 107 -10.67 -20.44 -0.38
N ARG A 108 -9.71 -21.35 -0.67
CA ARG A 108 -9.67 -22.71 -0.07
C ARG A 108 -9.23 -22.72 1.40
N LEU A 109 -8.52 -21.69 1.85
CA LEU A 109 -7.85 -21.69 3.16
C LEU A 109 -8.68 -21.11 4.30
N LEU A 110 -9.87 -20.58 4.01
CA LEU A 110 -10.71 -19.88 4.99
C LEU A 110 -11.92 -20.70 5.49
N GLY A 111 -11.96 -21.99 5.14
CA GLY A 111 -12.60 -23.06 5.93
C GLY A 111 -14.13 -23.15 5.98
N LEU A 112 -14.89 -22.07 5.83
CA LEU A 112 -16.35 -22.12 5.96
C LEU A 112 -17.03 -21.28 4.86
N PHE A 113 -17.74 -21.93 3.95
CA PHE A 113 -18.71 -21.38 2.96
C PHE A 113 -18.23 -20.78 1.63
N GLY A 114 -16.95 -20.89 1.25
CA GLY A 114 -16.54 -20.48 -0.11
C GLY A 114 -16.69 -18.98 -0.43
N VAL A 115 -17.06 -18.16 0.55
CA VAL A 115 -17.10 -16.70 0.45
C VAL A 115 -15.74 -16.15 0.87
N LYS A 116 -15.09 -15.43 -0.05
CA LYS A 116 -13.90 -14.65 0.26
C LYS A 116 -14.28 -13.45 1.12
N THR A 117 -14.03 -13.52 2.42
CA THR A 117 -14.17 -12.35 3.30
C THR A 117 -12.84 -12.05 3.95
N THR A 118 -12.48 -10.76 3.95
CA THR A 118 -11.34 -10.27 4.73
C THR A 118 -11.57 -10.47 6.23
N PHE A 119 -12.83 -10.57 6.68
CA PHE A 119 -13.16 -10.89 8.06
C PHE A 119 -12.71 -12.31 8.45
N ALA A 120 -12.84 -13.31 7.56
CA ALA A 120 -12.31 -14.65 7.82
C ALA A 120 -10.77 -14.66 7.87
N LEU A 121 -10.11 -13.87 7.01
CA LEU A 121 -8.67 -13.63 7.10
C LEU A 121 -8.30 -12.99 8.44
N LEU A 122 -9.07 -12.01 8.91
CA LEU A 122 -8.86 -11.34 10.19
C LEU A 122 -8.84 -12.33 11.36
N HIS A 123 -9.80 -13.26 11.40
CA HIS A 123 -9.83 -14.35 12.39
C HIS A 123 -8.61 -15.26 12.33
N CYS A 124 -8.09 -15.51 11.12
CA CYS A 124 -6.89 -16.34 10.94
C CYS A 124 -5.63 -15.68 11.51
N ILE A 125 -5.48 -14.36 11.32
CA ILE A 125 -4.29 -13.62 11.74
C ILE A 125 -4.36 -13.12 13.20
N ALA A 126 -5.56 -13.02 13.77
CA ALA A 126 -5.76 -12.50 15.13
C ALA A 126 -5.02 -13.30 16.22
N LYS A 127 -4.66 -14.56 15.96
CA LYS A 127 -3.82 -15.37 16.84
C LYS A 127 -2.42 -14.78 17.05
N ASN A 128 -1.93 -14.00 16.08
CA ASN A 128 -0.58 -13.44 16.05
C ASN A 128 -0.58 -11.91 15.93
N CYS A 129 -1.75 -11.27 15.93
CA CYS A 129 -1.93 -9.84 15.78
C CYS A 129 -2.93 -9.33 16.82
N GLY A 130 -2.41 -8.72 17.90
CA GLY A 130 -3.22 -8.14 18.98
C GLY A 130 -4.26 -7.12 18.50
N PRO A 131 -3.90 -6.16 17.62
CA PRO A 131 -4.87 -5.22 17.05
C PRO A 131 -6.02 -5.90 16.30
N ALA A 132 -5.75 -6.96 15.54
CA ALA A 132 -6.78 -7.73 14.85
C ALA A 132 -7.73 -8.43 15.83
N ALA A 133 -7.21 -9.01 16.92
CA ALA A 133 -8.03 -9.63 17.96
C ALA A 133 -8.97 -8.62 18.64
N ASN A 134 -8.47 -7.41 18.95
CA ASN A 134 -9.30 -6.35 19.51
C ASN A 134 -10.42 -5.94 18.55
N VAL A 135 -10.09 -5.74 17.26
CA VAL A 135 -11.08 -5.38 16.24
C VAL A 135 -12.15 -6.47 16.08
N ILE A 136 -11.82 -7.76 16.11
CA ILE A 136 -12.81 -8.85 16.05
C ILE A 136 -13.78 -8.79 17.23
N LYS A 137 -13.25 -8.61 18.45
CA LYS A 137 -14.06 -8.51 19.67
C LYS A 137 -15.06 -7.34 19.54
N ARG A 138 -14.55 -6.16 19.20
CA ARG A 138 -15.35 -4.96 18.97
C ARG A 138 -16.37 -5.15 17.84
N THR A 139 -15.99 -5.78 16.74
CA THR A 139 -16.88 -6.02 15.59
C THR A 139 -18.05 -6.93 15.98
N THR A 140 -17.80 -7.96 16.80
CA THR A 140 -18.86 -8.84 17.30
C THR A 140 -19.83 -8.10 18.22
N GLU A 141 -19.31 -7.24 19.09
CA GLU A 141 -20.13 -6.38 19.96
C GLU A 141 -21.06 -5.45 19.14
N HIS A 142 -20.55 -4.84 18.06
CA HIS A 142 -21.32 -3.92 17.22
C HIS A 142 -22.23 -4.64 16.20
N GLY A 143 -21.82 -5.81 15.71
CA GLY A 143 -22.55 -6.58 14.69
C GLY A 143 -23.86 -7.19 15.19
N ILE A 144 -23.97 -7.44 16.50
CA ILE A 144 -25.23 -7.85 17.14
C ILE A 144 -26.27 -6.71 17.09
N VAL A 145 -25.81 -5.46 17.18
CA VAL A 145 -26.67 -4.26 17.25
C VAL A 145 -27.18 -3.84 15.87
N GLU A 146 -26.37 -4.02 14.82
CA GLU A 146 -26.70 -3.48 13.48
C GLU A 146 -27.53 -4.41 12.59
N GLY A 147 -27.73 -5.70 12.95
CA GLY A 147 -28.58 -6.65 12.21
C GLY A 147 -28.26 -6.83 10.72
N SER A 148 -27.21 -6.20 10.23
CA SER A 148 -26.89 -6.00 8.83
C SER A 148 -25.63 -6.79 8.49
N ARG A 149 -25.64 -7.54 7.38
CA ARG A 149 -24.46 -8.21 6.81
C ARG A 149 -23.52 -7.17 6.19
N ASN A 150 -22.98 -6.28 7.02
CA ASN A 150 -22.14 -5.20 6.59
C ASN A 150 -20.74 -5.79 6.38
N THR A 151 -20.43 -6.15 5.13
CA THR A 151 -19.25 -6.95 4.74
C THR A 151 -17.92 -6.34 5.17
N TYR A 152 -17.90 -5.03 5.42
CA TYR A 152 -16.72 -4.25 5.81
C TYR A 152 -16.88 -3.59 7.19
N LEU A 153 -17.80 -4.09 8.05
CA LEU A 153 -17.99 -3.58 9.41
C LEU A 153 -16.69 -3.58 10.22
N TRP A 154 -15.90 -4.65 10.12
CA TRP A 154 -14.63 -4.75 10.82
C TRP A 154 -13.64 -3.67 10.38
N ILE A 155 -13.67 -3.24 9.10
CA ILE A 155 -12.84 -2.15 8.61
C ILE A 155 -13.28 -0.83 9.23
N ARG A 156 -14.60 -0.59 9.36
CA ARG A 156 -15.13 0.59 10.05
C ARG A 156 -14.66 0.63 11.52
N VAL A 157 -14.74 -0.51 12.20
CA VAL A 157 -14.27 -0.67 13.58
C VAL A 157 -12.76 -0.45 13.67
N ALA A 158 -11.97 -1.02 12.75
CA ALA A 158 -10.52 -0.83 12.71
C ALA A 158 -10.11 0.63 12.45
N LEU A 159 -10.90 1.39 11.69
CA LEU A 159 -10.70 2.82 11.50
C LEU A 159 -10.99 3.61 12.79
N HIS A 160 -12.04 3.24 13.52
CA HIS A 160 -12.37 3.87 14.81
C HIS A 160 -11.30 3.57 15.88
N GLU A 161 -10.85 2.33 15.96
CA GLU A 161 -9.82 1.87 16.91
C GLU A 161 -8.39 2.23 16.48
N ARG A 162 -8.21 2.98 15.37
CA ARG A 162 -6.89 3.37 14.84
C ARG A 162 -5.92 2.19 14.63
N ALA A 163 -6.49 1.02 14.33
CA ALA A 163 -5.77 -0.25 14.23
C ALA A 163 -5.55 -0.69 12.77
N LEU A 164 -6.24 -0.08 11.80
CA LEU A 164 -6.26 -0.56 10.42
C LEU A 164 -4.88 -0.61 9.77
N SER A 165 -4.06 0.44 9.92
CA SER A 165 -2.70 0.49 9.38
C SER A 165 -1.82 -0.63 9.95
N SER A 166 -1.87 -0.85 11.26
CA SER A 166 -1.12 -1.90 11.95
C SER A 166 -1.54 -3.30 11.50
N ILE A 167 -2.83 -3.55 11.30
CA ILE A 167 -3.33 -4.84 10.80
C ILE A 167 -2.84 -5.09 9.37
N VAL A 168 -2.94 -4.10 8.48
CA VAL A 168 -2.49 -4.22 7.09
C VAL A 168 -0.97 -4.42 7.02
N ASP A 169 -0.22 -3.70 7.85
CA ASP A 169 1.23 -3.86 7.97
C ASP A 169 1.61 -5.26 8.45
N HIS A 170 0.89 -5.79 9.46
CA HIS A 170 1.07 -7.17 9.90
C HIS A 170 0.79 -8.18 8.78
N ILE A 171 -0.23 -7.96 7.95
CA ILE A 171 -0.53 -8.84 6.81
C ILE A 171 0.62 -8.85 5.80
N PHE A 172 1.24 -7.70 5.53
CA PHE A 172 2.34 -7.57 4.58
C PHE A 172 3.67 -8.15 5.12
N ASN A 173 4.04 -7.78 6.35
CA ASN A 173 5.34 -8.12 6.94
C ASN A 173 5.40 -9.56 7.50
N SER A 174 4.26 -10.16 7.81
CA SER A 174 4.22 -11.49 8.42
C SER A 174 4.34 -12.62 7.39
N PRO A 175 5.34 -13.52 7.51
CA PRO A 175 5.48 -14.64 6.58
C PRO A 175 4.30 -15.60 6.63
N GLN A 176 3.65 -15.78 7.79
CA GLN A 176 2.47 -16.64 7.94
C GLN A 176 1.25 -16.13 7.16
N CYS A 177 1.18 -14.83 6.84
CA CYS A 177 0.07 -14.26 6.08
C CYS A 177 0.16 -14.60 4.59
N ARG A 178 1.37 -14.89 4.09
CA ARG A 178 1.61 -15.20 2.67
C ARG A 178 0.85 -16.43 2.18
N ARG A 179 0.62 -17.41 3.05
CA ARG A 179 -0.12 -18.63 2.69
C ARG A 179 -1.55 -18.33 2.25
N TYR A 180 -2.15 -17.24 2.73
CA TYR A 180 -3.52 -16.87 2.39
C TYR A 180 -3.66 -16.21 1.01
N TYR A 181 -2.56 -15.82 0.36
CA TYR A 181 -2.57 -15.08 -0.90
C TYR A 181 -1.99 -15.88 -2.08
N GLU A 182 -2.48 -15.60 -3.28
CA GLU A 182 -1.93 -16.02 -4.56
C GLU A 182 -0.64 -15.24 -4.87
N LYS A 183 0.21 -15.79 -5.74
CA LYS A 183 1.57 -15.24 -5.96
C LYS A 183 1.56 -13.84 -6.59
N ASP A 184 0.50 -13.50 -7.31
CA ASP A 184 0.31 -12.22 -8.00
C ASP A 184 -0.50 -11.20 -7.17
N ALA A 185 -0.83 -11.53 -5.91
CA ALA A 185 -1.61 -10.67 -5.03
C ALA A 185 -0.88 -9.37 -4.69
N LEU A 186 -1.64 -8.28 -4.58
CA LEU A 186 -1.16 -6.97 -4.14
C LEU A 186 -0.39 -7.03 -2.81
N MET A 187 -0.90 -7.78 -1.84
CA MET A 187 -0.29 -7.87 -0.50
C MET A 187 1.02 -8.68 -0.47
N LEU A 188 1.37 -9.40 -1.55
CA LEU A 188 2.67 -10.05 -1.70
C LEU A 188 3.67 -9.23 -2.50
N ASP A 189 3.21 -8.16 -3.15
CA ASP A 189 4.05 -7.28 -3.96
C ASP A 189 4.96 -6.42 -3.05
N PRO A 190 6.30 -6.55 -3.13
CA PRO A 190 7.21 -5.82 -2.25
C PRO A 190 7.15 -4.30 -2.41
N SER A 191 6.78 -3.80 -3.59
CA SER A 191 6.71 -2.37 -3.88
C SER A 191 5.35 -1.80 -3.46
N ARG A 192 4.27 -2.51 -3.81
CA ARG A 192 2.90 -1.99 -3.71
C ARG A 192 2.19 -2.42 -2.42
N GLY A 193 2.48 -3.59 -1.89
CA GLY A 193 1.85 -4.11 -0.66
C GLY A 193 2.13 -3.22 0.56
N GLY A 194 3.40 -2.87 0.79
CA GLY A 194 3.78 -1.94 1.86
C GLY A 194 3.20 -0.54 1.68
N MET A 195 2.92 -0.13 0.43
CA MET A 195 2.30 1.16 0.14
C MET A 195 0.87 1.24 0.69
N VAL A 196 0.12 0.13 0.71
CA VAL A 196 -1.25 0.09 1.26
C VAL A 196 -1.26 0.49 2.74
N ALA A 197 -0.37 -0.12 3.55
CA ALA A 197 -0.24 0.22 4.96
C ALA A 197 0.24 1.66 5.17
N ALA A 198 1.24 2.10 4.39
CA ALA A 198 1.80 3.44 4.49
C ALA A 198 0.78 4.55 4.15
N ILE A 199 -0.07 4.34 3.14
CA ILE A 199 -1.12 5.29 2.77
C ILE A 199 -2.14 5.44 3.91
N LEU A 200 -2.48 4.34 4.59
CA LEU A 200 -3.45 4.33 5.69
C LEU A 200 -2.86 4.91 7.00
N GLY A 201 -1.56 4.70 7.26
CA GLY A 201 -0.89 5.17 8.48
C GLY A 201 -0.55 6.67 8.51
N LYS A 202 -0.48 7.33 7.35
CA LYS A 202 -0.11 8.76 7.26
C LYS A 202 -1.09 9.75 7.90
N LYS A 203 -2.21 9.29 8.45
CA LYS A 203 -3.27 10.14 9.00
C LYS A 203 -3.21 10.33 10.52
N GLU A 204 -2.28 9.69 11.20
CA GLU A 204 -2.32 9.50 12.66
C GLU A 204 -1.62 10.60 13.48
N GLU A 205 -0.78 11.46 12.87
CA GLU A 205 0.12 12.39 13.59
C GLU A 205 -0.25 13.89 13.53
N ALA A 206 -1.49 14.26 13.21
CA ALA A 206 -1.92 15.67 13.20
C ALA A 206 -3.10 15.96 14.14
#